data_AF-F1YX88-F1
#
_entry.id   AF-F1YX88-F1
#
_cell.length_a   1.000
_cell.length_b   1.000
_cell.length_c   1.000
_cell.angle_alpha   90.00
_cell.angle_beta   90.00
_cell.angle_gamma   90.00
#
_symmetry.space_group_name_H-M   'P 1'
#
loop_
_entity.id
_entity.type
_entity.pdbx_description
1 polymer ?
#
loop_
_entity_poly.entity_id
_entity_poly.type
_entity_poly.pdbx_seq_one_letter_code
_entity_poly.pdbx_strand_id
1 'polypeptide(L)'
;MLLIFFQTNLYTIVGEITVLLLVIGFFYQRHLLKKSKSANDKHKYSILIVFKDKERNIADYPEIAQLTDWHYNDNLKGYTGLCLENPKELTLLFNNKYNMNKKQVTVGLNRYSLFELAYK
;
A
#
# COMPACT_ATOMS: atom_id res chain seq x y z
N MET A 1 -9.81 -53.27 35.93
CA MET A 1 -10.67 -52.64 34.89
C MET A 1 -10.92 -51.15 35.12
N LEU A 2 -11.13 -50.69 36.36
CA LEU A 2 -11.49 -49.29 36.67
C LEU A 2 -10.36 -48.26 36.38
N LEU A 3 -9.09 -48.62 36.64
CA LEU A 3 -7.93 -47.74 36.40
C LEU A 3 -7.69 -47.43 34.91
N ILE A 4 -7.90 -48.41 34.03
CA ILE A 4 -7.70 -48.26 32.58
C ILE A 4 -8.73 -47.27 32.01
N PHE A 5 -9.97 -47.31 32.52
CA PHE A 5 -11.05 -46.42 32.08
C PHE A 5 -10.79 -44.96 32.48
N PHE A 6 -10.21 -44.70 33.65
CA PHE A 6 -9.82 -43.34 34.06
C PHE A 6 -8.61 -42.83 33.26
N GLN A 7 -7.65 -43.69 32.95
CA GLN A 7 -6.49 -43.34 32.13
C GLN A 7 -6.89 -42.94 30.71
N THR A 8 -7.72 -43.74 30.03
CA THR A 8 -8.19 -43.38 28.68
C THR A 8 -8.95 -42.06 28.67
N ASN A 9 -9.84 -41.83 29.64
CA ASN A 9 -10.54 -40.54 29.74
C ASN A 9 -9.59 -39.36 29.94
N LEU A 10 -8.55 -39.51 30.76
CA LEU A 10 -7.56 -38.44 30.99
C LEU A 10 -6.73 -38.14 29.74
N TYR A 11 -6.28 -39.17 29.00
CA TYR A 11 -5.56 -38.99 27.75
C TYR A 11 -6.43 -38.35 26.66
N THR A 12 -7.72 -38.70 26.57
CA THR A 12 -8.66 -38.07 25.64
C THR A 12 -8.86 -36.58 25.97
N ILE A 13 -9.07 -36.25 27.26
CA ILE A 13 -9.22 -34.86 27.72
C ILE A 13 -7.96 -34.04 27.45
N VAL A 14 -6.77 -34.57 27.74
CA VAL A 14 -5.50 -33.88 27.47
C VAL A 14 -5.29 -33.71 25.95
N GLY A 15 -5.67 -34.71 25.15
CA GLY A 15 -5.64 -34.63 23.69
C GLY A 15 -6.52 -33.50 23.15
N GLU A 16 -7.77 -33.42 23.60
CA GLU A 16 -8.72 -32.38 23.21
C GLU A 16 -8.23 -30.98 23.59
N ILE A 17 -7.71 -30.80 24.81
CA ILE A 17 -7.14 -29.51 25.28
C ILE A 17 -5.94 -29.11 24.42
N THR A 18 -5.07 -30.07 24.08
CA THR A 18 -3.88 -29.81 23.25
C THR A 18 -4.26 -29.37 21.85
N VAL A 19 -5.27 -30.01 21.24
CA VAL A 19 -5.81 -29.62 19.93
C VAL A 19 -6.41 -28.22 19.99
N LEU A 20 -7.15 -27.89 21.05
CA LEU A 20 -7.75 -26.57 21.26
C LEU A 20 -6.67 -25.48 21.35
N LEU A 21 -5.59 -25.72 22.10
CA LEU A 21 -4.44 -24.81 22.20
C LEU A 21 -3.73 -24.63 20.85
N LEU A 22 -3.56 -25.70 20.06
CA LEU A 22 -2.98 -25.61 18.72
C LEU A 22 -3.85 -24.79 17.76
N VAL A 23 -5.16 -24.97 17.82
CA VAL A 23 -6.12 -24.21 16.99
C VAL A 23 -6.09 -22.73 17.37
N ILE A 24 -6.12 -22.40 18.65
CA ILE A 24 -5.99 -21.01 19.13
C ILE A 24 -4.65 -20.41 18.72
N GLY A 25 -3.55 -21.15 18.88
CA GLY A 25 -2.22 -20.75 18.44
C GLY A 25 -2.15 -20.48 16.93
N PHE A 26 -2.77 -21.33 16.11
CA PHE A 26 -2.86 -21.13 14.67
C PHE A 26 -3.64 -19.85 14.30
N PHE A 27 -4.76 -19.58 14.96
CA PHE A 27 -5.52 -18.35 14.74
C PHE A 27 -4.72 -17.11 15.16
N TYR A 28 -4.00 -17.18 16.26
CA TYR A 28 -3.14 -16.09 16.74
C TYR A 28 -1.98 -15.80 15.78
N GLN A 29 -1.29 -16.85 15.32
CA GLN A 29 -0.21 -16.77 14.32
C GLN A 29 -0.73 -16.14 13.01
N ARG A 30 -1.91 -16.59 12.54
CA ARG A 30 -2.55 -16.07 11.32
C ARG A 30 -2.92 -14.59 11.45
N HIS A 31 -3.39 -14.17 12.62
CA HIS A 31 -3.71 -12.76 12.89
C HIS A 31 -2.44 -11.89 12.90
N LEU A 32 -1.36 -12.34 13.54
CA LEU A 32 -0.08 -11.64 13.55
C LEU A 32 0.51 -11.49 12.14
N LEU A 33 0.48 -12.54 11.32
CA LEU A 33 0.94 -12.51 9.93
C LEU A 33 0.12 -11.56 9.05
N LYS A 34 -1.20 -11.48 9.25
CA LYS A 34 -2.05 -10.48 8.57
C LYS A 34 -1.67 -9.05 8.96
N LYS A 35 -1.37 -8.82 10.24
CA LYS A 35 -1.00 -7.49 10.74
C LYS A 35 0.39 -7.05 10.27
N SER A 36 1.37 -7.98 10.19
CA SER A 36 2.72 -7.65 9.71
C SER A 36 2.75 -7.33 8.22
N LYS A 37 1.94 -8.02 7.40
CA LYS A 37 1.85 -7.76 5.96
C LYS A 37 1.23 -6.39 5.67
N SER A 38 0.22 -6.00 6.45
CA SER A 38 -0.46 -4.70 6.31
C SER A 38 0.40 -3.50 6.75
N ALA A 39 1.33 -3.69 7.68
CA ALA A 39 2.16 -2.61 8.21
C ALA A 39 3.39 -2.27 7.35
N ASN A 40 3.87 -3.22 6.53
CA ASN A 40 5.10 -3.06 5.75
C ASN A 40 4.88 -2.72 4.27
N ASP A 41 3.68 -3.00 3.73
CA ASP A 41 3.32 -2.59 2.37
C ASP A 41 2.69 -1.19 2.40
N LYS A 42 3.52 -0.15 2.61
CA LYS A 42 3.10 1.20 2.25
C LYS A 42 2.93 1.23 0.72
N HIS A 43 1.70 1.01 0.27
CA HIS A 43 1.37 0.95 -1.15
C HIS A 43 1.82 2.23 -1.84
N LYS A 44 2.76 2.10 -2.78
CA LYS A 44 3.17 3.20 -3.63
C LYS A 44 2.17 3.34 -4.77
N TYR A 45 1.64 4.55 -4.93
CA TYR A 45 0.82 4.92 -6.07
C TYR A 45 1.72 5.30 -7.24
N SER A 46 1.42 4.77 -8.42
CA SER A 46 1.98 5.32 -9.65
C SER A 46 1.17 6.56 -10.04
N ILE A 47 1.81 7.71 -10.05
CA ILE A 47 1.20 9.01 -10.27
C ILE A 47 1.61 9.56 -11.62
N LEU A 48 0.68 10.29 -12.24
CA LEU A 48 0.89 11.15 -13.39
C LEU A 48 0.48 12.59 -13.02
N ILE A 49 1.41 13.52 -13.21
CA ILE A 49 1.19 14.96 -13.05
C ILE A 49 1.33 15.63 -14.42
N VAL A 50 0.26 16.27 -14.88
CA VAL A 50 0.23 17.00 -16.14
C VAL A 50 0.03 18.47 -15.86
N PHE A 51 1.02 19.28 -16.21
CA PHE A 51 0.90 20.73 -16.25
C PHE A 51 0.28 21.15 -17.59
N LYS A 52 -0.72 22.04 -17.55
CA LYS A 52 -1.31 22.59 -18.78
C LYS A 52 -0.43 23.66 -19.42
N ASP A 53 0.38 24.30 -18.59
CA ASP A 53 1.39 25.26 -18.97
C ASP A 53 2.72 24.54 -19.23
N LYS A 54 3.33 24.78 -20.39
CA LYS A 54 4.54 24.08 -20.85
C LYS A 54 5.82 24.60 -20.20
N GLU A 55 5.79 25.80 -19.63
CA GLU A 55 6.96 26.42 -19.00
C GLU A 55 7.17 25.91 -17.57
N ARG A 56 6.18 25.23 -17.00
CA ARG A 56 6.22 24.75 -15.61
C ARG A 56 6.92 23.41 -15.49
N ASN A 57 7.85 23.35 -14.55
CA ASN A 57 8.59 22.13 -14.23
C ASN A 57 8.17 21.62 -12.84
N ILE A 58 8.23 20.30 -12.62
CA ILE A 58 8.02 19.74 -11.29
C ILE A 58 9.08 20.20 -10.28
N ALA A 59 10.28 20.57 -10.76
CA ALA A 59 11.35 21.14 -9.97
C ALA A 59 10.98 22.49 -9.30
N ASP A 60 10.00 23.22 -9.85
CA ASP A 60 9.51 24.47 -9.27
C ASP A 60 8.69 24.25 -7.98
N TYR A 61 8.38 22.98 -7.66
CA TYR A 61 7.54 22.56 -6.55
C TYR A 61 8.32 21.65 -5.60
N PRO A 62 9.18 22.19 -4.72
CA PRO A 62 10.17 21.43 -3.96
C PRO A 62 9.56 20.32 -3.09
N GLU A 63 8.39 20.53 -2.50
CA GLU A 63 7.75 19.49 -1.67
C GLU A 63 7.23 18.31 -2.48
N ILE A 64 6.92 18.54 -3.76
CA ILE A 64 6.46 17.49 -4.67
C ILE A 64 7.67 16.82 -5.29
N ALA A 65 8.67 17.61 -5.70
CA ALA A 65 9.94 17.12 -6.24
C ALA A 65 10.67 16.17 -5.27
N GLN A 66 10.53 16.37 -3.95
CA GLN A 66 11.16 15.53 -2.94
C GLN A 66 10.42 14.20 -2.67
N LEU A 67 9.19 14.02 -3.17
CA LEU A 67 8.41 12.81 -2.87
C LEU A 67 8.96 11.57 -3.58
N THR A 68 9.52 11.75 -4.78
CA THR A 68 10.01 10.67 -5.64
C THR A 68 10.83 11.25 -6.78
N ASP A 69 11.58 10.38 -7.46
CA ASP A 69 12.27 10.74 -8.70
C ASP A 69 11.26 10.83 -9.83
N TRP A 70 10.92 12.07 -10.21
CA TRP A 70 9.95 12.32 -11.28
C TRP A 70 10.60 12.23 -12.65
N HIS A 71 9.98 11.46 -13.53
CA HIS A 71 10.41 11.33 -14.93
C HIS A 71 9.36 11.92 -15.87
N TYR A 72 9.78 12.86 -16.71
CA TYR A 72 8.91 13.38 -17.75
C TYR A 72 8.69 12.33 -18.84
N ASN A 73 7.44 12.14 -19.23
CA ASN A 73 7.04 11.21 -20.29
C ASN A 73 6.35 11.99 -21.41
N ASP A 74 6.99 12.04 -22.58
CA ASP A 74 6.51 12.78 -23.75
C ASP A 74 5.14 12.30 -24.26
N ASN A 75 4.87 10.98 -24.18
CA ASN A 75 3.60 10.40 -24.63
C ASN A 75 2.44 10.84 -23.74
N LEU A 76 2.68 10.96 -22.43
CA LEU A 76 1.68 11.39 -21.45
C LEU A 76 1.68 12.90 -21.23
N LYS A 77 2.66 13.62 -21.81
CA LYS A 77 2.89 15.07 -21.66
C LYS A 77 2.92 15.49 -20.19
N GLY A 78 3.57 14.70 -19.36
CA GLY A 78 3.56 14.89 -17.91
C GLY A 78 4.63 14.11 -17.17
N TYR A 79 4.75 14.38 -15.88
CA TYR A 79 5.70 13.75 -14.97
C TYR A 79 5.08 12.51 -14.35
N THR A 80 5.84 11.43 -14.33
CA THR A 80 5.47 10.15 -13.73
C THR A 80 6.40 9.81 -12.58
N GLY A 81 5.86 9.21 -11.52
CA GLY A 81 6.62 8.88 -10.32
C GLY A 81 5.86 7.90 -9.43
N LEU A 82 6.59 7.27 -8.50
CA LEU A 82 6.03 6.35 -7.50
C LEU A 82 6.13 6.99 -6.12
N CYS A 83 5.02 7.40 -5.53
CA CYS A 83 4.99 8.02 -4.20
C CYS A 83 3.96 7.36 -3.29
N LEU A 84 4.01 7.68 -1.99
CA LEU A 84 3.11 7.11 -0.98
C LEU A 84 1.78 7.87 -0.91
N GLU A 85 1.82 9.13 -1.32
CA GLU A 85 0.71 10.07 -1.31
C GLU A 85 -0.31 9.72 -2.39
N ASN A 86 -1.58 9.79 -2.03
CA ASN A 86 -2.68 9.57 -2.97
C ASN A 86 -2.76 10.76 -3.95
N PRO A 87 -3.16 10.55 -5.23
CA PRO A 87 -3.43 11.65 -6.16
C PRO A 87 -4.29 12.79 -5.59
N LYS A 88 -5.25 12.47 -4.71
CA LYS A 88 -6.11 13.47 -4.04
C LYS A 88 -5.31 14.36 -3.09
N GLU A 89 -4.38 13.79 -2.33
CA GLU A 89 -3.53 14.52 -1.38
C GLU A 89 -2.57 15.44 -2.14
N LEU A 90 -1.96 14.94 -3.21
CA LEU A 90 -1.14 15.74 -4.12
C LEU A 90 -1.94 16.89 -4.75
N THR A 91 -3.18 16.63 -5.18
CA THR A 91 -4.06 17.68 -5.70
C THR A 91 -4.35 18.76 -4.66
N LEU A 92 -4.59 18.35 -3.40
CA LEU A 92 -4.78 19.29 -2.30
C LEU A 92 -3.51 20.09 -2.01
N LEU A 93 -2.33 19.48 -2.11
CA LEU A 93 -1.06 20.16 -1.91
C LEU A 93 -0.82 21.23 -3.00
N PHE A 94 -1.08 20.89 -4.27
CA PHE A 94 -1.06 21.87 -5.37
C PHE A 94 -2.04 23.02 -5.16
N ASN A 95 -3.25 22.73 -4.71
CA ASN A 95 -4.27 23.76 -4.50
C ASN A 95 -3.95 24.66 -3.30
N ASN A 96 -3.63 24.06 -2.15
CA ASN A 96 -3.51 24.81 -0.89
C ASN A 96 -2.19 25.58 -0.80
N LYS A 97 -1.10 25.00 -1.31
CA LYS A 97 0.24 25.58 -1.15
C LYS A 97 0.69 26.39 -2.34
N TYR A 98 0.36 25.92 -3.54
CA TYR A 98 0.79 26.56 -4.79
C TYR A 98 -0.35 27.31 -5.50
N ASN A 99 -1.54 27.39 -4.89
CA ASN A 99 -2.73 28.05 -5.41
C ASN A 99 -3.08 27.59 -6.85
N MET A 100 -2.85 26.30 -7.13
CA MET A 100 -3.08 25.72 -8.45
C MET A 100 -4.41 24.98 -8.51
N ASN A 101 -5.20 25.32 -9.54
CA ASN A 101 -6.47 24.65 -9.79
C ASN A 101 -6.34 23.52 -10.85
N LYS A 102 -7.41 22.76 -11.03
CA LYS A 102 -7.49 21.67 -12.03
C LYS A 102 -7.27 22.13 -13.47
N LYS A 103 -7.43 23.42 -13.77
CA LYS A 103 -7.17 23.98 -15.11
C LYS A 103 -5.67 24.23 -15.35
N GLN A 104 -4.85 24.24 -14.31
CA GLN A 104 -3.41 24.48 -14.40
C GLN A 104 -2.62 23.18 -14.22
N VAL A 105 -3.04 22.31 -13.29
CA VAL A 105 -2.40 21.02 -13.02
C VAL A 105 -3.44 19.92 -12.87
N THR A 106 -3.17 18.77 -13.47
CA THR A 106 -3.97 17.56 -13.31
C THR A 106 -3.11 16.46 -12.69
N VAL A 107 -3.53 15.95 -11.54
CA VAL A 107 -2.89 14.81 -10.88
C VAL A 107 -3.80 13.60 -10.95
N GLY A 108 -3.27 12.46 -11.34
CA GLY A 108 -4.02 11.21 -11.44
C GLY A 108 -3.14 9.99 -11.26
N LEU A 109 -3.77 8.81 -11.22
CA LEU A 109 -3.03 7.55 -11.26
C LEU A 109 -2.50 7.34 -12.68
N ASN A 110 -1.22 6.98 -12.79
CA ASN A 110 -0.65 6.50 -14.04
C ASN A 110 -1.12 5.05 -14.29
N ARG A 111 -2.25 4.94 -14.99
CA ARG A 111 -2.87 3.65 -15.34
C ARG A 111 -2.09 2.85 -16.37
N TYR A 112 -1.11 3.45 -17.05
CA TYR A 112 -0.24 2.73 -18.00
C TYR A 112 0.83 1.89 -17.30
N SER A 113 1.22 2.24 -16.06
CA SER A 113 2.24 1.48 -15.30
C SER A 113 1.75 0.12 -14.78
N LEU A 114 0.45 -0.11 -14.69
CA LEU A 114 -0.13 -1.37 -14.21
C LEU A 114 0.20 -2.55 -15.13
N PHE A 115 0.44 -2.30 -16.41
CA PHE A 115 0.86 -3.32 -17.37
C PHE A 115 2.39 -3.55 -17.34
N GLU A 116 3.20 -2.54 -17.04
CA GLU A 116 4.67 -2.71 -16.96
C GLU A 116 5.12 -3.38 -15.64
N LEU A 117 4.43 -3.10 -14.52
CA LEU A 117 4.73 -3.74 -13.23
C LEU A 117 4.32 -5.22 -13.16
N ALA A 118 3.45 -5.69 -14.07
CA ALA A 118 3.06 -7.09 -14.16
C ALA A 118 4.09 -7.94 -14.95
N TYR A 119 5.09 -7.32 -15.59
CA TYR A 119 6.07 -7.97 -16.45
C TYR A 119 7.53 -7.83 -15.96
N LYS A 120 7.74 -7.66 -14.65
CA LYS A 120 9.06 -7.79 -14.02
C LYS A 120 9.12 -8.95 -13.06
#